data_AF-A0A968PZ22-F1
#
_entry.id   AF-A0A968PZ22-F1
#
_cell.length_a   1.000
_cell.length_b   1.000
_cell.length_c   1.000
_cell.angle_alpha   90.00
_cell.angle_beta   90.00
_cell.angle_gamma   90.00
#
_symmetry.space_group_name_H-M   'P 1'
#
loop_
_entity.id
_entity.type
_entity.pdbx_description
1 polymer ?
#
loop_
_entity_poly.entity_id
_entity_poly.type
_entity_poly.pdbx_seq_one_letter_code
_entity_poly.pdbx_strand_id
1 'polypeptide(L)'
;MNITRVERDGVEFFTINATGESGMSESGLARLCGVTHQAINKLLQKSVATNASQKSSDSSPDIGLPLATSDLPESIRALQGKKIELVLGSAYKNVKIIRDDVCAGVIEYYALDTRQPTPEAKYALRQFTRLGIRSWIQGITGWQTEHEIPSRRVVRTQLSTSRKNQAQPQLAPQIPPPDAIELDLATIDLLTSETTQGSTYRLYLQLLKLEALEQRPAPMAIAEASNIKHSTFYTSIKHLQNLGLCPDWLEPKPRIGLEKAIRDRLHQELGGQVEAPTKFGPVDLLTATELIEVKEFPDWKTGLGQLLAKSSCYPSHTKRLHLFGRAVNLKNIQACCAEFDISVTVESEFLSQN
;
A
#
# COMPACT_ATOMS: atom_id res chain seq x y z
N MET A 1 -36.47 -11.13 5.41
CA MET A 1 -35.20 -11.55 4.77
C MET A 1 -34.07 -11.13 5.68
N ASN A 2 -33.35 -12.09 6.26
CA ASN A 2 -32.27 -11.81 7.19
C ASN A 2 -30.99 -11.48 6.41
N ILE A 3 -30.34 -10.38 6.78
CA ILE A 3 -29.11 -9.90 6.16
C ILE A 3 -28.09 -9.78 7.27
N THR A 4 -26.92 -10.37 7.07
CA THR A 4 -25.78 -10.23 7.95
C THR A 4 -24.99 -9.00 7.52
N ARG A 5 -24.74 -8.08 8.46
CA ARG A 5 -23.91 -6.88 8.27
C ARG A 5 -22.68 -6.99 9.17
N VAL A 6 -21.49 -6.80 8.60
CA VAL A 6 -20.24 -6.75 9.34
C VAL A 6 -19.48 -5.49 8.92
N GLU A 7 -18.97 -4.74 9.89
CA GLU A 7 -18.11 -3.59 9.64
C GLU A 7 -16.65 -3.94 9.99
N ARG A 8 -15.73 -3.66 9.07
CA ARG A 8 -14.29 -3.87 9.28
C ARG A 8 -13.51 -2.73 8.65
N ASP A 9 -12.67 -2.08 9.44
CA ASP A 9 -11.87 -0.92 9.01
C ASP A 9 -12.74 0.21 8.40
N GLY A 10 -13.95 0.39 8.94
CA GLY A 10 -14.94 1.32 8.41
C GLY A 10 -15.59 0.90 7.10
N VAL A 11 -15.39 -0.33 6.61
CA VAL A 11 -16.07 -0.85 5.42
C VAL A 11 -17.19 -1.77 5.86
N GLU A 12 -18.41 -1.50 5.38
CA GLU A 12 -19.59 -2.30 5.71
C GLU A 12 -19.85 -3.34 4.62
N PHE A 13 -19.84 -4.60 5.03
CA PHE A 13 -20.06 -5.77 4.20
C PHE A 13 -21.43 -6.38 4.52
N PHE A 14 -22.11 -6.85 3.49
CA PHE A 14 -23.46 -7.40 3.61
C PHE A 14 -23.56 -8.72 2.86
N THR A 15 -24.26 -9.68 3.47
CA THR A 15 -24.66 -10.94 2.82
C THR A 15 -26.10 -11.28 3.18
N ILE A 16 -26.93 -11.57 2.17
CA ILE A 16 -28.30 -12.06 2.35
C ILE A 16 -28.24 -13.52 2.78
N ASN A 17 -28.70 -13.84 3.98
CA ASN A 17 -28.50 -15.18 4.55
C ASN A 17 -29.13 -16.29 3.71
N ALA A 18 -30.30 -16.02 3.12
CA ALA A 18 -31.05 -17.00 2.34
C ALA A 18 -30.45 -17.28 0.95
N THR A 19 -29.79 -16.31 0.32
CA THR A 19 -29.34 -16.41 -1.08
C THR A 19 -27.82 -16.40 -1.23
N GLY A 20 -27.09 -15.97 -0.20
CA GLY A 20 -25.65 -15.70 -0.27
C GLY A 20 -25.28 -14.48 -1.11
N GLU A 21 -26.25 -13.78 -1.72
CA GLU A 21 -25.99 -12.53 -2.43
C GLU A 21 -25.33 -11.53 -1.51
N SER A 22 -24.24 -10.93 -1.99
CA SER A 22 -23.34 -10.13 -1.17
C SER A 22 -23.08 -8.76 -1.79
N GLY A 23 -22.63 -7.82 -0.97
CA GLY A 23 -22.38 -6.46 -1.39
C GLY A 23 -21.73 -5.61 -0.31
N MET A 24 -21.55 -4.33 -0.62
CA MET A 24 -20.99 -3.33 0.29
C MET A 24 -21.86 -2.09 0.32
N SER A 25 -21.79 -1.31 1.40
CA SER A 25 -22.38 0.04 1.36
C SER A 25 -21.59 0.93 0.39
N GLU A 26 -22.25 1.92 -0.20
CA GLU A 26 -21.60 2.89 -1.09
C GLU A 26 -20.41 3.59 -0.40
N SER A 27 -20.55 3.93 0.88
CA SER A 27 -19.48 4.51 1.68
C SER A 27 -18.33 3.54 1.98
N GLY A 28 -18.64 2.27 2.24
CA GLY A 28 -17.65 1.22 2.40
C GLY A 28 -16.85 0.99 1.12
N LEU A 29 -17.51 0.94 -0.04
CA LEU A 29 -16.86 0.82 -1.34
C LEU A 29 -15.94 2.02 -1.63
N ALA A 30 -16.38 3.24 -1.30
CA ALA A 30 -15.55 4.44 -1.46
C ALA A 30 -14.26 4.38 -0.63
N ARG A 31 -14.36 3.99 0.65
CA ARG A 31 -13.21 3.80 1.54
C ARG A 31 -12.27 2.72 1.01
N LEU A 32 -12.83 1.59 0.57
CA LEU A 32 -12.05 0.47 0.04
C LEU A 32 -11.31 0.83 -1.25
N CYS A 33 -11.85 1.76 -2.04
CA CYS A 33 -11.21 2.30 -3.23
C CYS A 33 -10.28 3.51 -2.95
N GLY A 34 -10.20 4.01 -1.72
CA GLY A 34 -9.40 5.20 -1.40
C GLY A 34 -9.92 6.49 -2.06
N VAL A 35 -11.23 6.60 -2.27
CA VAL A 35 -11.85 7.75 -2.95
C VAL A 35 -13.06 8.30 -2.18
N THR A 36 -13.56 9.45 -2.61
CA THR A 36 -14.73 10.07 -1.99
C THR A 36 -16.01 9.34 -2.36
N HIS A 37 -17.00 9.35 -1.46
CA HIS A 37 -18.35 8.84 -1.74
C HIS A 37 -18.95 9.44 -3.01
N GLN A 38 -18.75 10.75 -3.24
CA GLN A 38 -19.22 11.44 -4.44
C GLN A 38 -18.62 10.88 -5.74
N ALA A 39 -17.37 10.41 -5.71
CA ALA A 39 -16.73 9.81 -6.89
C ALA A 39 -17.40 8.49 -7.27
N ILE A 40 -17.67 7.62 -6.28
CA ILE A 40 -18.42 6.38 -6.48
C ILE A 40 -19.83 6.67 -6.99
N ASN A 41 -20.54 7.61 -6.36
CA ASN A 41 -21.89 7.99 -6.78
C ASN A 41 -21.95 8.42 -8.25
N LYS A 42 -21.05 9.32 -8.65
CA LYS A 42 -20.92 9.79 -10.03
C LYS A 42 -20.60 8.65 -11.00
N LEU A 43 -19.72 7.73 -10.62
CA LEU A 43 -19.36 6.59 -11.45
C LEU A 43 -20.56 5.64 -11.64
N LEU A 44 -21.26 5.30 -10.56
CA LEU A 44 -22.45 4.45 -10.61
C LEU A 44 -23.57 5.10 -11.43
N GLN A 45 -23.84 6.40 -11.25
CA GLN A 45 -24.83 7.13 -12.05
C GLN A 45 -24.52 7.09 -13.55
N LYS A 46 -23.25 7.28 -13.93
CA LYS A 46 -22.81 7.17 -15.33
C LYS A 46 -23.03 5.78 -15.90
N SER A 47 -22.83 4.72 -15.12
CA SER A 47 -23.11 3.34 -15.57
C SER A 47 -24.60 3.01 -15.72
N VAL A 48 -25.50 3.74 -15.03
CA VAL A 48 -26.95 3.54 -15.14
C VAL A 48 -27.56 4.36 -16.28
N ALA A 49 -27.14 5.62 -16.43
CA ALA A 49 -27.74 6.58 -17.35
C ALA A 49 -27.64 6.14 -18.83
N THR A 50 -26.62 5.35 -19.18
CA THR A 50 -26.46 4.76 -20.52
C THR A 50 -27.57 3.79 -20.92
N ASN A 51 -28.45 3.37 -20.01
CA ASN A 51 -29.58 2.49 -20.31
C ASN A 51 -30.87 3.24 -20.69
N ALA A 52 -31.02 4.51 -20.31
CA ALA A 52 -32.26 5.27 -20.53
C ALA A 52 -32.37 5.82 -21.96
N SER A 53 -31.24 6.12 -22.61
CA SER A 53 -31.21 6.77 -23.93
C SER A 53 -31.43 5.84 -25.12
N GLN A 54 -31.71 4.54 -24.92
CA GLN A 54 -31.98 3.59 -26.01
C GLN A 54 -33.47 3.21 -26.17
N LYS A 55 -34.40 3.83 -25.42
CA LYS A 55 -35.85 3.60 -25.54
C LYS A 55 -36.64 4.90 -25.69
N SER A 56 -36.36 5.68 -26.73
CA SER A 56 -37.34 6.65 -27.27
C SER A 56 -36.88 7.17 -28.63
N SER A 57 -37.31 6.49 -29.70
CA SER A 57 -37.57 7.17 -30.96
C SER A 57 -38.88 7.94 -30.80
N ASP A 58 -38.80 9.24 -30.50
CA ASP A 58 -39.57 10.29 -31.19
C ASP A 58 -39.30 11.68 -30.56
N SER A 59 -38.76 12.54 -31.42
CA SER A 59 -38.85 14.02 -31.48
C SER A 59 -38.73 14.88 -30.20
N SER A 60 -37.51 15.37 -29.93
CA SER A 60 -37.17 16.82 -29.97
C SER A 60 -35.72 17.09 -29.58
N PRO A 61 -35.06 18.12 -30.16
CA PRO A 61 -33.75 18.57 -29.73
C PRO A 61 -33.91 19.58 -28.59
N ASP A 62 -33.07 19.52 -27.54
CA ASP A 62 -32.16 20.63 -27.18
C ASP A 62 -31.46 20.38 -25.81
N ILE A 63 -30.19 20.80 -25.76
CA ILE A 63 -29.28 21.01 -24.62
C ILE A 63 -28.86 19.79 -23.77
N GLY A 64 -27.80 19.10 -24.24
CA GLY A 64 -26.91 18.29 -23.38
C GLY A 64 -26.22 17.19 -24.16
N LEU A 65 -25.00 17.43 -24.65
CA LEU A 65 -24.21 16.44 -25.38
C LEU A 65 -24.16 15.08 -24.61
N PRO A 66 -24.65 13.98 -25.19
CA PRO A 66 -24.42 12.66 -24.63
C PRO A 66 -22.95 12.30 -24.85
N LEU A 67 -22.17 12.16 -23.78
CA LEU A 67 -20.83 11.57 -23.87
C LEU A 67 -20.95 10.21 -24.56
N ALA A 68 -20.18 10.01 -25.63
CA ALA A 68 -20.16 8.76 -26.37
C ALA A 68 -19.80 7.60 -25.44
N THR A 69 -20.53 6.49 -25.57
CA THR A 69 -20.33 5.25 -24.81
C THR A 69 -18.94 4.63 -24.99
N SER A 70 -18.13 5.14 -25.93
CA SER A 70 -16.74 4.74 -26.18
C SER A 70 -15.76 5.08 -25.05
N ASP A 71 -16.09 6.05 -24.19
CA ASP A 71 -15.12 6.61 -23.23
C ASP A 71 -15.13 5.93 -21.86
N LEU A 72 -16.00 4.93 -21.67
CA LEU A 72 -16.00 4.13 -20.45
C LEU A 72 -14.90 3.06 -20.51
N PRO A 73 -14.08 2.91 -19.47
CA PRO A 73 -13.13 1.81 -19.34
C PRO A 73 -13.80 0.44 -19.35
N GLU A 74 -13.08 -0.59 -19.79
CA GLU A 74 -13.61 -1.95 -19.97
C GLU A 74 -14.19 -2.54 -18.68
N SER A 75 -13.53 -2.32 -17.53
CA SER A 75 -14.00 -2.73 -16.19
C SER A 75 -15.39 -2.19 -15.83
N ILE A 76 -15.72 -0.98 -16.29
CA ILE A 76 -17.01 -0.33 -16.03
C ILE A 76 -18.04 -0.68 -17.11
N ARG A 77 -17.61 -0.96 -18.35
CA ARG A 77 -18.53 -1.43 -19.40
C ARG A 77 -19.22 -2.73 -19.02
N ALA A 78 -18.52 -3.62 -18.31
CA ALA A 78 -19.09 -4.87 -17.81
C ALA A 78 -20.24 -4.67 -16.80
N LEU A 79 -20.45 -3.43 -16.31
CA LEU A 79 -21.52 -3.05 -15.38
C LEU A 79 -22.75 -2.49 -16.09
N GLN A 80 -22.67 -2.20 -17.39
CA GLN A 80 -23.77 -1.62 -18.15
C GLN A 80 -24.96 -2.62 -18.22
N GLY A 81 -26.17 -2.10 -17.98
CA GLY A 81 -27.39 -2.90 -17.94
C GLY A 81 -27.54 -3.82 -16.72
N LYS A 82 -26.56 -3.89 -15.83
CA LYS A 82 -26.66 -4.71 -14.62
C LYS A 82 -27.41 -3.99 -13.51
N LYS A 83 -28.11 -4.77 -12.70
CA LYS A 83 -28.71 -4.29 -11.45
C LYS A 83 -27.59 -3.90 -10.49
N ILE A 84 -27.56 -2.63 -10.07
CA ILE A 84 -26.49 -2.12 -9.21
C ILE A 84 -26.70 -2.48 -7.74
N GLU A 85 -27.95 -2.49 -7.30
CA GLU A 85 -28.31 -2.58 -5.90
C GLU A 85 -28.92 -3.95 -5.55
N LEU A 86 -28.62 -4.43 -4.35
CA LEU A 86 -29.37 -5.54 -3.76
C LEU A 86 -30.76 -5.03 -3.37
N VAL A 87 -31.81 -5.81 -3.70
CA VAL A 87 -33.17 -5.48 -3.24
C VAL A 87 -33.32 -5.97 -1.82
N LEU A 88 -33.43 -5.02 -0.89
CA LEU A 88 -33.53 -5.30 0.53
C LEU A 88 -34.98 -5.20 1.00
N GLY A 89 -35.29 -5.93 2.07
CA GLY A 89 -36.55 -5.77 2.81
C GLY A 89 -36.62 -4.42 3.54
N SER A 90 -37.79 -4.11 4.10
CA SER A 90 -38.11 -2.82 4.74
C SER A 90 -37.16 -2.36 5.86
N ALA A 91 -36.37 -3.26 6.45
CA ALA A 91 -35.44 -2.94 7.54
C ALA A 91 -34.22 -2.11 7.12
N TYR A 92 -33.87 -2.06 5.83
CA TYR A 92 -32.67 -1.38 5.32
C TYR A 92 -32.97 -0.31 4.27
N LYS A 93 -34.16 0.31 4.32
CA LYS A 93 -34.61 1.30 3.32
C LYS A 93 -33.64 2.47 3.08
N ASN A 94 -32.77 2.78 4.05
CA ASN A 94 -31.87 3.93 3.98
C ASN A 94 -30.44 3.56 3.59
N VAL A 95 -30.13 2.28 3.40
CA VAL A 95 -28.76 1.84 3.06
C VAL A 95 -28.75 1.31 1.64
N LYS A 96 -28.04 2.04 0.78
CA LYS A 96 -27.76 1.61 -0.59
C LYS A 96 -26.63 0.58 -0.58
N ILE A 97 -26.97 -0.68 -0.83
CA ILE A 97 -26.02 -1.79 -0.90
C ILE A 97 -25.72 -2.12 -2.35
N ILE A 98 -24.47 -1.90 -2.74
CA ILE A 98 -23.94 -2.17 -4.07
C ILE A 98 -23.60 -3.66 -4.16
N ARG A 99 -24.07 -4.32 -5.21
CA ARG A 99 -23.81 -5.75 -5.45
C ARG A 99 -22.33 -6.05 -5.59
N ASP A 100 -21.93 -7.25 -5.18
CA ASP A 100 -20.55 -7.71 -5.19
C ASP A 100 -19.88 -7.65 -6.58
N ASP A 101 -20.57 -8.07 -7.63
CA ASP A 101 -20.07 -8.00 -9.01
C ASP A 101 -19.83 -6.55 -9.46
N VAL A 102 -20.66 -5.63 -9.01
CA VAL A 102 -20.50 -4.19 -9.26
C VAL A 102 -19.36 -3.60 -8.42
N CYS A 103 -19.24 -4.01 -7.16
CA CYS A 103 -18.11 -3.63 -6.32
C CYS A 103 -16.77 -4.05 -6.95
N ALA A 104 -16.68 -5.27 -7.50
CA ALA A 104 -15.49 -5.75 -8.17
C ALA A 104 -15.09 -4.88 -9.36
N GLY A 105 -16.02 -4.54 -10.26
CA GLY A 105 -15.72 -3.69 -11.42
C GLY A 105 -15.30 -2.27 -11.01
N VAL A 106 -15.90 -1.71 -9.96
CA VAL A 106 -15.50 -0.40 -9.42
C VAL A 106 -14.11 -0.45 -8.79
N ILE A 107 -13.79 -1.49 -8.01
CA ILE A 107 -12.46 -1.66 -7.42
C ILE A 107 -11.40 -1.85 -8.51
N GLU A 108 -11.69 -2.66 -9.51
CA GLU A 108 -10.80 -2.89 -10.66
C GLU A 108 -10.50 -1.58 -11.41
N TYR A 109 -11.53 -0.78 -11.67
CA TYR A 109 -11.37 0.55 -12.29
C TYR A 109 -10.40 1.44 -11.51
N TYR A 110 -10.58 1.58 -10.20
CA TYR A 110 -9.68 2.41 -9.37
C TYR A 110 -8.29 1.79 -9.16
N ALA A 111 -8.16 0.46 -9.30
CA ALA A 111 -6.90 -0.24 -9.14
C ALA A 111 -6.04 -0.25 -10.42
N LEU A 112 -6.66 -0.22 -11.61
CA LEU A 112 -6.00 -0.45 -12.89
C LEU A 112 -6.21 0.66 -13.92
N ASP A 113 -7.44 1.15 -14.08
CA ASP A 113 -7.85 1.94 -15.25
C ASP A 113 -7.83 3.46 -15.04
N THR A 114 -7.76 3.91 -13.78
CA THR A 114 -7.62 5.35 -13.50
C THR A 114 -6.23 5.86 -13.84
N ARG A 115 -6.12 7.15 -14.19
CA ARG A 115 -4.83 7.82 -14.44
C ARG A 115 -3.88 7.75 -13.24
N GLN A 116 -4.44 7.68 -12.03
CA GLN A 116 -3.70 7.56 -10.77
C GLN A 116 -4.34 6.48 -9.91
N PRO A 117 -3.95 5.21 -10.10
CA PRO A 117 -4.52 4.12 -9.33
C PRO A 117 -4.23 4.22 -7.84
N THR A 118 -5.24 3.98 -7.02
CA THR A 118 -5.12 4.13 -5.56
C THR A 118 -4.49 2.88 -4.93
N PRO A 119 -3.66 3.04 -3.88
CA PRO A 119 -3.08 1.90 -3.17
C PRO A 119 -4.14 1.05 -2.46
N GLU A 120 -5.23 1.65 -1.97
CA GLU A 120 -6.35 0.98 -1.32
C GLU A 120 -7.08 0.04 -2.29
N ALA A 121 -7.43 0.54 -3.49
CA ALA A 121 -8.09 -0.28 -4.51
C ALA A 121 -7.20 -1.44 -4.97
N LYS A 122 -5.89 -1.21 -5.15
CA LYS A 122 -4.91 -2.27 -5.47
C LYS A 122 -4.82 -3.33 -4.38
N TYR A 123 -4.84 -2.90 -3.12
CA TYR A 123 -4.84 -3.83 -1.99
C TYR A 123 -6.12 -4.67 -1.98
N ALA A 124 -7.27 -4.01 -2.10
CA ALA A 124 -8.58 -4.67 -2.14
C ALA A 124 -8.69 -5.68 -3.28
N LEU A 125 -8.29 -5.29 -4.50
CA LEU A 125 -8.26 -6.18 -5.68
C LEU A 125 -7.49 -7.47 -5.36
N ARG A 126 -6.26 -7.35 -4.84
CA ARG A 126 -5.42 -8.51 -4.49
C ARG A 126 -6.08 -9.46 -3.48
N GLN A 127 -6.89 -8.94 -2.55
CA GLN A 127 -7.55 -9.79 -1.56
C GLN A 127 -8.55 -10.75 -2.22
N PHE A 128 -9.34 -10.27 -3.18
CA PHE A 128 -10.39 -11.08 -3.77
C PHE A 128 -10.03 -11.74 -5.10
N THR A 129 -8.97 -11.34 -5.81
CA THR A 129 -8.56 -12.01 -7.06
C THR A 129 -8.33 -13.51 -6.89
N ARG A 130 -7.93 -13.96 -5.69
CA ARG A 130 -7.67 -15.38 -5.41
C ARG A 130 -8.94 -16.22 -5.17
N LEU A 131 -10.01 -15.63 -4.66
CA LEU A 131 -11.19 -16.36 -4.15
C LEU A 131 -12.51 -15.93 -4.80
N GLY A 132 -12.51 -14.82 -5.54
CA GLY A 132 -13.71 -14.11 -6.00
C GLY A 132 -14.24 -13.13 -4.96
N ILE A 133 -14.79 -12.00 -5.44
CA ILE A 133 -15.33 -10.92 -4.58
C ILE A 133 -16.43 -11.44 -3.65
N ARG A 134 -17.32 -12.31 -4.14
CA ARG A 134 -18.41 -12.89 -3.35
C ARG A 134 -17.90 -13.70 -2.18
N SER A 135 -17.03 -14.67 -2.46
CA SER A 135 -16.45 -15.56 -1.45
C SER A 135 -15.66 -14.77 -0.41
N TRP A 136 -14.96 -13.72 -0.84
CA TRP A 136 -14.25 -12.84 0.07
C TRP A 136 -15.20 -12.08 1.02
N ILE A 137 -16.29 -11.49 0.49
CA ILE A 137 -17.30 -10.82 1.31
C ILE A 137 -17.99 -11.82 2.26
N GLN A 138 -18.36 -13.00 1.78
CA GLN A 138 -18.97 -14.06 2.60
C GLN A 138 -18.04 -14.53 3.72
N GLY A 139 -16.74 -14.65 3.45
CA GLY A 139 -15.73 -14.96 4.46
C GLY A 139 -15.63 -13.88 5.54
N ILE A 140 -15.80 -12.60 5.18
CA ILE A 140 -15.84 -11.48 6.13
C ILE A 140 -17.14 -11.49 6.95
N THR A 141 -18.28 -11.76 6.32
CA THR A 141 -19.58 -11.78 6.99
C THR A 141 -19.81 -13.05 7.82
N GLY A 142 -18.92 -14.04 7.70
CA GLY A 142 -19.08 -15.34 8.35
C GLY A 142 -20.24 -16.16 7.77
N TRP A 143 -20.70 -15.84 6.57
CA TRP A 143 -21.80 -16.56 5.93
C TRP A 143 -21.34 -17.97 5.57
N GLN A 144 -22.13 -18.96 5.97
CA GLN A 144 -21.93 -20.36 5.66
C GLN A 144 -23.16 -20.87 4.92
N THR A 145 -22.96 -21.59 3.82
CA THR A 145 -24.05 -22.33 3.18
C THR A 145 -24.53 -23.41 4.15
N GLU A 146 -25.79 -23.36 4.60
CA GLU A 146 -26.37 -24.35 5.53
C GLU A 146 -26.32 -25.82 5.01
N HIS A 147 -25.86 -26.04 3.77
CA HIS A 147 -25.85 -27.34 3.10
C HIS A 147 -24.48 -28.01 2.87
N GLU A 148 -23.38 -27.46 3.38
CA GLU A 148 -22.07 -28.16 3.32
C GLU A 148 -21.53 -28.51 4.72
N ILE A 149 -22.28 -29.35 5.43
CA ILE A 149 -21.64 -30.31 6.33
C ILE A 149 -21.58 -31.65 5.57
N PRO A 150 -20.54 -31.93 4.75
CA PRO A 150 -20.20 -33.31 4.53
C PRO A 150 -19.93 -33.87 5.93
N SER A 151 -20.72 -34.86 6.34
CA SER A 151 -20.60 -35.53 7.63
C SER A 151 -19.13 -35.87 7.88
N ARG A 152 -18.44 -35.00 8.62
CA ARG A 152 -17.08 -35.23 9.05
C ARG A 152 -17.20 -36.48 9.90
N ARG A 153 -16.66 -37.60 9.40
CA ARG A 153 -16.48 -38.83 10.18
C ARG A 153 -15.76 -38.42 11.46
N VAL A 154 -16.54 -38.23 12.51
CA VAL A 154 -16.04 -38.19 13.86
C VAL A 154 -15.55 -39.61 14.09
N VAL A 155 -14.24 -39.81 13.98
CA VAL A 155 -13.59 -40.98 14.59
C VAL A 155 -13.80 -40.77 16.08
N ARG A 156 -14.91 -41.30 16.56
CA ARG A 156 -15.31 -41.33 17.95
C ARG A 156 -14.43 -42.41 18.58
N THR A 157 -13.24 -42.03 19.03
CA THR A 157 -12.46 -42.86 19.94
C THR A 157 -13.35 -43.09 21.15
N GLN A 158 -13.81 -44.33 21.33
CA GLN A 158 -14.61 -44.71 22.49
C GLN A 158 -13.73 -44.57 23.74
N LEU A 159 -13.94 -43.50 24.50
CA LEU A 159 -13.54 -43.43 25.89
C LEU A 159 -14.49 -44.35 26.66
N SER A 160 -14.03 -45.57 26.92
CA SER A 160 -14.67 -46.49 27.85
C SER A 160 -14.61 -45.90 29.26
N THR A 161 -15.79 -45.83 29.87
CA THR A 161 -16.00 -45.54 31.28
C THR A 161 -15.45 -46.68 32.13
N SER A 162 -14.21 -46.54 32.57
CA SER A 162 -13.72 -47.18 33.79
C SER A 162 -12.42 -46.54 34.25
N ARG A 163 -12.52 -45.63 35.22
CA ARG A 163 -11.43 -45.38 36.16
C ARG A 163 -11.99 -45.30 37.58
N LYS A 164 -11.93 -46.45 38.24
CA LYS A 164 -11.53 -46.50 39.66
C LYS A 164 -10.11 -45.93 39.77
N ASN A 165 -9.91 -45.08 40.77
CA ASN A 165 -8.66 -44.71 41.42
C ASN A 165 -7.36 -45.21 40.76
N GLN A 166 -6.70 -44.33 40.01
CA GLN A 166 -5.25 -44.39 39.84
C GLN A 166 -4.68 -42.99 40.00
N ALA A 167 -3.67 -42.89 40.86
CA ALA A 167 -2.89 -41.70 41.14
C ALA A 167 -2.34 -41.08 39.85
N GLN A 168 -2.36 -39.76 39.77
CA GLN A 168 -1.78 -39.00 38.66
C GLN A 168 -0.27 -39.28 38.57
N PRO A 169 0.27 -39.70 37.41
CA PRO A 169 1.69 -39.65 37.16
C PRO A 169 2.09 -38.17 37.03
N GLN A 170 3.15 -37.78 37.74
CA GLN A 170 3.84 -36.52 37.49
C GLN A 170 4.24 -36.46 36.01
N LEU A 171 3.72 -35.46 35.30
CA LEU A 171 4.11 -35.18 33.91
C LEU A 171 5.60 -34.85 33.91
N ALA A 172 6.40 -35.72 33.29
CA ALA A 172 7.78 -35.42 32.98
C ALA A 172 7.84 -34.14 32.12
N PRO A 173 8.84 -33.27 32.34
CA PRO A 173 9.02 -32.07 31.52
C PRO A 173 9.13 -32.49 30.05
N GLN A 174 8.18 -32.03 29.23
CA GLN A 174 8.21 -32.30 27.80
C GLN A 174 9.36 -31.49 27.20
N ILE A 175 10.34 -32.18 26.63
CA ILE A 175 11.39 -31.56 25.85
C ILE A 175 10.70 -30.91 24.64
N PRO A 176 10.87 -29.60 24.40
CA PRO A 176 10.30 -28.94 23.24
C PRO A 176 10.80 -29.63 21.96
N PRO A 177 9.97 -29.70 20.90
CA PRO A 177 10.37 -30.34 19.67
C PRO A 177 11.60 -29.61 19.07
N PRO A 178 12.48 -30.34 18.36
CA PRO A 178 13.78 -29.82 17.91
C PRO A 178 13.69 -28.64 16.92
N ASP A 179 12.50 -28.33 16.41
CA ASP A 179 12.18 -27.22 15.53
C ASP A 179 11.42 -26.07 16.22
N ALA A 180 11.26 -26.11 17.54
CA ALA A 180 10.65 -25.02 18.30
C ALA A 180 11.55 -23.78 18.30
N ILE A 181 11.00 -22.65 17.86
CA ILE A 181 11.64 -21.34 18.04
C ILE A 181 11.38 -20.92 19.50
N GLU A 182 12.42 -20.89 20.31
CA GLU A 182 12.35 -20.32 21.65
C GLU A 182 12.36 -18.78 21.55
N LEU A 183 11.27 -18.14 21.98
CA LEU A 183 11.23 -16.71 22.27
C LEU A 183 11.14 -16.52 23.78
N ASP A 184 12.11 -15.82 24.35
CA ASP A 184 12.05 -15.43 25.75
C ASP A 184 11.06 -14.26 25.95
N LEU A 185 10.54 -14.14 27.18
CA LEU A 185 9.54 -13.11 27.52
C LEU A 185 10.10 -11.69 27.39
N ALA A 186 11.39 -11.46 27.63
CA ALA A 186 11.98 -10.14 27.52
C ALA A 186 12.05 -9.68 26.06
N THR A 187 12.35 -10.59 25.13
CA THR A 187 12.26 -10.33 23.68
C THR A 187 10.84 -10.01 23.25
N ILE A 188 9.85 -10.73 23.77
CA ILE A 188 8.43 -10.45 23.49
C ILE A 188 8.03 -9.06 24.02
N ASP A 189 8.41 -8.71 25.24
CA ASP A 189 8.13 -7.39 25.83
C ASP A 189 8.77 -6.26 25.00
N LEU A 190 9.99 -6.47 24.50
CA LEU A 190 10.69 -5.49 23.66
C LEU A 190 9.95 -5.26 22.33
N LEU A 191 9.50 -6.34 21.69
CA LEU A 191 8.80 -6.31 20.40
C LEU A 191 7.35 -5.86 20.49
N THR A 192 6.73 -5.98 21.67
CA THR A 192 5.35 -5.55 21.93
C THR A 192 5.28 -4.16 22.56
N SER A 193 6.43 -3.53 22.81
CA SER A 193 6.49 -2.12 23.22
C SER A 193 5.76 -1.23 22.21
N GLU A 194 5.17 -0.13 22.68
CA GLU A 194 4.38 0.81 21.85
C GLU A 194 5.16 1.40 20.65
N THR A 195 6.48 1.21 20.61
CA THR A 195 7.37 1.77 19.59
C THR A 195 7.61 0.85 18.40
N THR A 196 7.30 -0.45 18.50
CA THR A 196 7.63 -1.43 17.46
C THR A 196 6.47 -1.61 16.48
N GLN A 197 6.75 -1.38 15.19
CA GLN A 197 5.74 -1.55 14.14
C GLN A 197 5.51 -3.04 13.83
N GLY A 198 4.28 -3.41 13.44
CA GLY A 198 3.96 -4.80 13.08
C GLY A 198 4.75 -5.37 11.89
N SER A 199 5.38 -4.51 11.06
CA SER A 199 6.38 -4.96 10.06
C SER A 199 7.67 -5.43 10.72
N THR A 200 8.12 -4.77 11.78
CA THR A 200 9.35 -5.13 12.49
C THR A 200 9.21 -6.46 13.22
N TYR A 201 8.05 -6.69 13.85
CA TYR A 201 7.73 -7.99 14.43
C TYR A 201 7.75 -9.13 13.40
N ARG A 202 7.08 -8.94 12.25
CA ARG A 202 7.07 -9.93 11.15
C ARG A 202 8.47 -10.22 10.61
N LEU A 203 9.28 -9.17 10.46
CA LEU A 203 10.66 -9.32 10.03
C LEU A 203 11.47 -10.15 11.03
N TYR A 204 11.35 -9.84 12.32
CA TYR A 204 12.07 -10.57 13.36
C TYR A 204 11.73 -12.06 13.40
N LEU A 205 10.43 -12.41 13.34
CA LEU A 205 10.02 -13.82 13.26
C LEU A 205 10.59 -14.52 12.02
N GLN A 206 10.64 -13.82 10.89
CA GLN A 206 11.24 -14.37 9.67
C GLN A 206 12.76 -14.57 9.83
N LEU A 207 13.46 -13.68 10.55
CA LEU A 207 14.88 -13.83 10.84
C LEU A 207 15.15 -15.01 11.78
N LEU A 208 14.37 -15.18 12.85
CA LEU A 208 14.47 -16.35 13.74
C LEU A 208 14.28 -17.66 12.98
N LYS A 209 13.27 -17.70 12.09
CA LYS A 209 13.05 -18.86 11.22
C LYS A 209 14.25 -19.14 10.31
N LEU A 210 14.85 -18.11 9.72
CA LEU A 210 16.03 -18.28 8.85
C LEU A 210 17.25 -18.75 9.64
N GLU A 211 17.43 -18.26 10.86
CA GLU A 211 18.51 -18.67 11.76
C GLU A 211 18.38 -20.14 12.17
N ALA A 212 17.18 -20.57 12.57
CA ALA A 212 16.89 -21.97 12.88
C ALA A 212 17.09 -22.93 11.68
N LEU A 213 16.95 -22.41 10.46
CA LEU A 213 17.18 -23.15 9.21
C LEU A 213 18.61 -22.99 8.65
N GLU A 214 19.48 -22.23 9.33
CA GLU A 214 20.83 -21.86 8.88
C GLU A 214 20.87 -21.20 7.49
N GLN A 215 19.81 -20.47 7.12
CA GLN A 215 19.68 -19.82 5.82
C GLN A 215 20.11 -18.35 5.89
N ARG A 216 20.90 -17.91 4.91
CA ARG A 216 21.39 -16.52 4.79
C ARG A 216 21.02 -15.92 3.42
N PRO A 217 19.73 -15.78 3.10
CA PRO A 217 19.30 -15.22 1.83
C PRO A 217 19.65 -13.74 1.71
N ALA A 218 19.67 -13.23 0.48
CA ALA A 218 19.88 -11.80 0.25
C ALA A 218 18.78 -10.95 0.91
N PRO A 219 19.08 -9.71 1.35
CA PRO A 219 18.11 -8.84 2.03
C PRO A 219 16.77 -8.68 1.28
N MET A 220 16.80 -8.69 -0.05
CA MET A 220 15.61 -8.58 -0.89
C MET A 220 14.67 -9.78 -0.77
N ALA A 221 15.23 -10.99 -0.75
CA ALA A 221 14.46 -12.20 -0.55
C ALA A 221 13.83 -12.25 0.84
N ILE A 222 14.52 -11.71 1.86
CA ILE A 222 13.96 -11.60 3.22
C ILE A 222 12.78 -10.63 3.25
N ALA A 223 12.91 -9.46 2.62
CA ALA A 223 11.85 -8.47 2.55
C ALA A 223 10.58 -9.02 1.87
N GLU A 224 10.77 -9.74 0.76
CA GLU A 224 9.68 -10.40 0.02
C GLU A 224 9.03 -11.51 0.86
N ALA A 225 9.82 -12.41 1.45
CA ALA A 225 9.32 -13.49 2.30
C ALA A 225 8.56 -12.96 3.54
N SER A 226 8.96 -11.79 4.04
CA SER A 226 8.30 -11.12 5.16
C SER A 226 7.05 -10.34 4.75
N ASN A 227 6.77 -10.21 3.44
CA ASN A 227 5.74 -9.35 2.88
C ASN A 227 5.88 -7.88 3.35
N ILE A 228 7.12 -7.37 3.35
CA ILE A 228 7.46 -6.01 3.79
C ILE A 228 7.99 -5.21 2.60
N LYS A 229 7.53 -3.96 2.46
CA LYS A 229 8.07 -3.04 1.44
C LYS A 229 9.57 -2.83 1.65
N HIS A 230 10.30 -2.70 0.55
CA HIS A 230 11.74 -2.47 0.59
C HIS A 230 12.15 -1.29 1.49
N SER A 231 11.42 -0.16 1.46
CA SER A 231 11.72 0.99 2.32
C SER A 231 11.50 0.69 3.82
N THR A 232 10.44 -0.06 4.14
CA THR A 232 10.12 -0.49 5.50
C THR A 232 11.10 -1.54 6.03
N PHE A 233 11.68 -2.36 5.15
CA PHE A 233 12.66 -3.38 5.51
C PHE A 233 13.88 -2.77 6.20
N TYR A 234 14.57 -1.81 5.58
CA TYR A 234 15.78 -1.21 6.17
C TYR A 234 15.49 -0.42 7.44
N THR A 235 14.32 0.22 7.52
CA THR A 235 13.88 0.89 8.74
C THR A 235 13.68 -0.12 9.87
N SER A 236 13.08 -1.27 9.57
CA SER A 236 12.84 -2.34 10.54
C SER A 236 14.14 -3.02 10.97
N ILE A 237 15.07 -3.27 10.03
CA ILE A 237 16.41 -3.80 10.36
C ILE A 237 17.14 -2.85 11.30
N LYS A 238 17.19 -1.56 10.99
CA LYS A 238 17.83 -0.57 11.86
C LYS A 238 17.21 -0.55 13.26
N HIS A 239 15.89 -0.68 13.36
CA HIS A 239 15.23 -0.80 14.65
C HIS A 239 15.66 -2.07 15.40
N LEU A 240 15.67 -3.24 14.75
CA LEU A 240 16.14 -4.50 15.35
C LEU A 240 17.60 -4.42 15.77
N GLN A 241 18.48 -3.75 15.01
CA GLN A 241 19.86 -3.51 15.40
C GLN A 241 19.97 -2.69 16.68
N ASN A 242 19.20 -1.60 16.79
CA ASN A 242 19.17 -0.77 18.00
C ASN A 242 18.67 -1.55 19.22
N LEU A 243 17.83 -2.57 19.00
CA LEU A 243 17.33 -3.47 20.02
C LEU A 243 18.28 -4.64 20.34
N GLY A 244 19.38 -4.80 19.59
CA GLY A 244 20.27 -5.96 19.71
C GLY A 244 19.65 -7.28 19.23
N LEU A 245 18.59 -7.20 18.40
CA LEU A 245 17.83 -8.34 17.89
C LEU A 245 18.11 -8.66 16.41
N CYS A 246 18.99 -7.91 15.75
CA CYS A 246 19.36 -8.15 14.36
C CYS A 246 20.57 -9.10 14.30
N PRO A 247 20.52 -10.18 13.50
CA PRO A 247 21.67 -11.07 13.33
C PRO A 247 22.87 -10.35 12.68
N ASP A 248 24.08 -10.69 13.13
CA ASP A 248 25.33 -10.06 12.67
C ASP A 248 25.60 -10.25 11.17
N TRP A 249 25.14 -11.37 10.60
CA TRP A 249 25.32 -11.65 9.17
C TRP A 249 24.44 -10.76 8.26
N LEU A 250 23.41 -10.13 8.83
CA LEU A 250 22.50 -9.26 8.10
C LEU A 250 22.91 -7.81 8.31
N GLU A 251 24.04 -7.43 7.70
CA GLU A 251 24.43 -6.03 7.66
C GLU A 251 23.51 -5.27 6.68
N PRO A 252 22.68 -4.32 7.17
CA PRO A 252 22.06 -3.39 6.26
C PRO A 252 23.18 -2.56 5.66
N LYS A 253 23.48 -2.76 4.38
CA LYS A 253 24.13 -1.69 3.64
C LYS A 253 23.16 -0.51 3.71
N PRO A 254 23.50 0.60 4.40
CA PRO A 254 22.63 1.76 4.37
C PRO A 254 22.49 2.10 2.90
N ARG A 255 21.26 2.04 2.39
CA ARG A 255 20.97 2.63 1.08
C ARG A 255 21.04 4.13 1.33
N ILE A 256 22.26 4.67 1.37
CA ILE A 256 22.47 6.10 1.29
C ILE A 256 21.78 6.47 -0.01
N GLY A 257 20.71 7.26 0.09
CA GLY A 257 20.02 7.76 -1.10
C GLY A 257 21.09 8.37 -2.00
N LEU A 258 21.05 8.09 -3.29
CA LEU A 258 22.10 8.53 -4.22
C LEU A 258 22.31 10.05 -4.13
N GLU A 259 21.24 10.82 -3.91
CA GLU A 259 21.27 12.25 -3.57
C GLU A 259 22.18 12.57 -2.38
N LYS A 260 22.02 11.85 -1.27
CA LYS A 260 22.84 12.01 -0.07
C LYS A 260 24.30 11.62 -0.33
N ALA A 261 24.54 10.53 -1.06
CA ALA A 261 25.90 10.09 -1.38
C ALA A 261 26.63 11.14 -2.22
N ILE A 262 25.95 11.72 -3.22
CA ILE A 262 26.47 12.78 -4.07
C ILE A 262 26.71 14.06 -3.28
N ARG A 263 25.76 14.47 -2.44
CA ARG A 263 25.93 15.61 -1.53
C ARG A 263 27.13 15.43 -0.60
N ASP A 264 27.26 14.26 0.04
CA ASP A 264 28.35 13.96 0.96
C ASP A 264 29.72 13.96 0.22
N ARG A 265 29.76 13.47 -1.03
CA ARG A 265 30.93 13.58 -1.92
C ARG A 265 31.26 15.03 -2.25
N LEU A 266 30.29 15.83 -2.69
CA LEU A 266 30.46 17.26 -2.97
C LEU A 266 30.94 18.02 -1.74
N HIS A 267 30.46 17.65 -0.55
CA HIS A 267 30.92 18.24 0.71
C HIS A 267 32.40 17.92 0.98
N GLN A 268 32.85 16.69 0.70
CA GLN A 268 34.26 16.33 0.81
C GLN A 268 35.14 17.11 -0.17
N GLU A 269 34.63 17.39 -1.38
CA GLU A 269 35.36 18.11 -2.43
C GLU A 269 35.39 19.63 -2.23
N LEU A 270 34.27 20.22 -1.81
CA LEU A 270 34.05 21.66 -1.77
C LEU A 270 34.09 22.24 -0.34
N GLY A 271 34.08 21.39 0.68
CA GLY A 271 33.88 21.78 2.07
C GLY A 271 32.45 22.24 2.34
N GLY A 272 32.27 23.15 3.30
CA GLY A 272 30.97 23.75 3.62
C GLY A 272 30.15 23.01 4.67
N GLN A 273 28.88 23.38 4.79
CA GLN A 273 27.92 22.82 5.74
C GLN A 273 26.84 22.03 4.98
N VAL A 274 26.70 20.74 5.32
CA VAL A 274 25.60 19.90 4.83
C VAL A 274 24.30 20.23 5.59
N GLU A 275 23.16 20.16 4.90
CA GLU A 275 21.84 20.40 5.49
C GLU A 275 21.76 21.75 6.24
N ALA A 276 22.38 22.79 5.66
CA ALA A 276 22.50 24.09 6.31
C ALA A 276 21.10 24.70 6.52
N PRO A 277 20.72 25.07 7.75
CA PRO A 277 19.35 25.45 8.07
C PRO A 277 18.95 26.76 7.41
N THR A 278 17.70 26.86 6.97
CA THR A 278 17.05 28.10 6.52
C THR A 278 15.61 28.15 7.00
N LYS A 279 14.95 29.32 6.87
CA LYS A 279 13.52 29.46 7.15
C LYS A 279 12.61 28.69 6.17
N PHE A 280 13.14 28.16 5.07
CA PHE A 280 12.41 27.40 4.04
C PHE A 280 12.86 25.93 3.96
N GLY A 281 13.48 25.43 5.03
CA GLY A 281 14.08 24.10 5.07
C GLY A 281 15.59 24.11 4.79
N PRO A 282 16.29 23.00 5.05
CA PRO A 282 17.74 22.94 4.90
C PRO A 282 18.17 23.00 3.43
N VAL A 283 19.35 23.57 3.16
CA VAL A 283 20.07 23.48 1.87
C VAL A 283 20.92 22.21 1.89
N ASP A 284 20.96 21.44 0.79
CA ASP A 284 21.74 20.20 0.76
C ASP A 284 23.22 20.46 1.07
N LEU A 285 23.84 21.44 0.42
CA LEU A 285 25.21 21.87 0.71
C LEU A 285 25.39 23.38 0.57
N LEU A 286 25.88 24.02 1.63
CA LEU A 286 26.25 25.43 1.66
C LEU A 286 27.77 25.58 1.78
N THR A 287 28.43 26.06 0.75
CA THR A 287 29.88 26.34 0.79
C THR A 287 30.14 27.80 1.17
N ALA A 288 31.40 28.26 1.12
CA ALA A 288 31.71 29.67 1.34
C ALA A 288 31.14 30.61 0.27
N THR A 289 30.83 30.08 -0.92
CA THR A 289 30.42 30.88 -2.08
C THR A 289 29.18 30.33 -2.80
N GLU A 290 28.79 29.08 -2.58
CA GLU A 290 27.72 28.42 -3.31
C GLU A 290 26.60 27.90 -2.39
N LEU A 291 25.38 27.98 -2.90
CA LEU A 291 24.20 27.29 -2.38
C LEU A 291 23.85 26.19 -3.37
N ILE A 292 24.03 24.93 -2.96
CA ILE A 292 23.94 23.76 -3.84
C ILE A 292 22.74 22.90 -3.41
N GLU A 293 21.87 22.59 -4.38
CA GLU A 293 20.79 21.61 -4.24
C GLU A 293 21.07 20.42 -5.17
N VAL A 294 20.96 19.20 -4.66
CA VAL A 294 21.21 17.96 -5.38
C VAL A 294 19.87 17.28 -5.68
N LYS A 295 19.58 16.96 -6.95
CA LYS A 295 18.33 16.30 -7.34
C LYS A 295 18.49 15.31 -8.47
N GLU A 296 17.60 14.32 -8.52
CA GLU A 296 17.43 13.52 -9.73
C GLU A 296 16.89 14.38 -10.87
N PHE A 297 17.25 14.02 -12.11
CA PHE A 297 16.77 14.73 -13.31
C PHE A 297 15.25 14.96 -13.36
N PRO A 298 14.37 13.98 -13.06
CA PRO A 298 12.92 14.21 -13.08
C PRO A 298 12.45 15.31 -12.11
N ASP A 299 13.20 15.55 -11.03
CA ASP A 299 12.85 16.46 -9.94
C ASP A 299 13.56 17.84 -10.04
N TRP A 300 14.17 18.16 -11.18
CA TRP A 300 14.91 19.41 -11.38
C TRP A 300 14.08 20.67 -11.07
N LYS A 301 12.77 20.66 -11.35
CA LYS A 301 11.87 21.80 -11.06
C LYS A 301 11.70 22.02 -9.56
N THR A 302 11.67 20.93 -8.80
CA THR A 302 11.61 20.97 -7.33
C THR A 302 12.89 21.61 -6.80
N GLY A 303 14.05 21.16 -7.29
CA GLY A 303 15.35 21.74 -6.93
C GLY A 303 15.48 23.22 -7.28
N LEU A 304 15.01 23.62 -8.47
CA LEU A 304 14.93 25.02 -8.88
C LEU A 304 14.08 25.85 -7.90
N GLY A 305 12.87 25.39 -7.57
CA GLY A 305 12.00 26.08 -6.62
C GLY A 305 12.61 26.21 -5.22
N GLN A 306 13.31 25.16 -4.77
CA GLN A 306 14.03 25.15 -3.50
C GLN A 306 15.18 26.17 -3.48
N LEU A 307 16.02 26.19 -4.52
CA LEU A 307 17.11 27.18 -4.65
C LEU A 307 16.57 28.61 -4.61
N LEU A 308 15.49 28.89 -5.34
CA LEU A 308 14.86 30.21 -5.36
C LEU A 308 14.38 30.63 -3.96
N ALA A 309 13.66 29.78 -3.26
CA ALA A 309 13.17 30.08 -1.91
C ALA A 309 14.33 30.29 -0.91
N LYS A 310 15.29 29.34 -0.88
CA LYS A 310 16.39 29.32 0.08
C LYS A 310 17.41 30.44 -0.15
N SER A 311 17.59 30.90 -1.40
CA SER A 311 18.58 31.94 -1.76
C SER A 311 18.40 33.27 -1.01
N SER A 312 17.18 33.59 -0.57
CA SER A 312 16.93 34.80 0.23
C SER A 312 17.63 34.82 1.59
N CYS A 313 18.06 33.66 2.10
CA CYS A 313 18.85 33.56 3.34
C CYS A 313 20.36 33.74 3.09
N TYR A 314 20.80 33.61 1.84
CA TYR A 314 22.20 33.65 1.43
C TYR A 314 22.37 34.48 0.14
N PRO A 315 22.04 35.80 0.16
CA PRO A 315 21.95 36.62 -1.06
C PRO A 315 23.27 36.80 -1.81
N SER A 316 24.41 36.58 -1.13
CA SER A 316 25.75 36.68 -1.73
C SER A 316 26.24 35.38 -2.37
N HIS A 317 25.51 34.26 -2.21
CA HIS A 317 25.95 32.96 -2.72
C HIS A 317 25.44 32.74 -4.14
N THR A 318 26.28 32.16 -4.98
CA THR A 318 25.86 31.67 -6.29
C THR A 318 25.03 30.41 -6.12
N LYS A 319 23.99 30.25 -6.94
CA LYS A 319 23.06 29.12 -6.83
C LYS A 319 23.47 28.03 -7.82
N ARG A 320 23.49 26.78 -7.37
CA ARG A 320 23.86 25.62 -8.21
C ARG A 320 22.86 24.49 -8.03
N LEU A 321 22.30 24.01 -9.14
CA LEU A 321 21.53 22.79 -9.20
C LEU A 321 22.45 21.66 -9.70
N HIS A 322 22.69 20.65 -8.87
CA HIS A 322 23.49 19.49 -9.22
C HIS A 322 22.58 18.29 -9.52
N LEU A 323 22.56 17.86 -10.77
CA LEU A 323 21.64 16.83 -11.26
C LEU A 323 22.33 15.47 -11.42
N PHE A 324 21.59 14.40 -11.12
CA PHE A 324 22.05 13.03 -11.33
C PHE A 324 20.95 12.11 -11.87
N GLY A 325 21.34 10.91 -12.30
CA GLY A 325 20.44 9.91 -12.89
C GLY A 325 20.22 10.10 -14.39
N ARG A 326 19.11 9.58 -14.91
CA ARG A 326 18.82 9.58 -16.36
C ARG A 326 18.45 10.97 -16.85
N ALA A 327 19.30 11.53 -17.70
CA ALA A 327 19.10 12.87 -18.26
C ALA A 327 17.81 12.97 -19.08
N VAL A 328 17.06 14.04 -18.83
CA VAL A 328 15.94 14.47 -19.67
C VAL A 328 16.21 15.91 -20.08
N ASN A 329 16.51 16.13 -21.37
CA ASN A 329 16.56 17.46 -21.98
C ASN A 329 17.42 18.50 -21.23
N LEU A 330 18.67 18.13 -20.90
CA LEU A 330 19.61 18.95 -20.11
C LEU A 330 19.76 20.39 -20.63
N LYS A 331 19.80 20.59 -21.96
CA LYS A 331 19.92 21.92 -22.57
C LYS A 331 18.75 22.84 -22.20
N ASN A 332 17.53 22.33 -22.19
CA ASN A 332 16.36 23.12 -21.81
C ASN A 332 16.34 23.42 -20.31
N ILE A 333 16.80 22.47 -19.48
CA ILE A 333 16.94 22.68 -18.04
C ILE A 333 17.98 23.78 -17.76
N GLN A 334 19.14 23.70 -18.41
CA GLN A 334 20.19 24.71 -18.32
C GLN A 334 19.71 26.09 -18.74
N ALA A 335 19.04 26.18 -19.90
CA ALA A 335 18.47 27.44 -20.38
C ALA A 335 17.47 28.04 -19.39
N CYS A 336 16.56 27.23 -18.85
CA CYS A 336 15.58 27.67 -17.86
C CYS A 336 16.24 28.11 -16.54
N CYS A 337 17.23 27.37 -16.03
CA CYS A 337 17.91 27.74 -14.79
C CYS A 337 18.78 29.00 -14.94
N ALA A 338 19.35 29.23 -16.12
CA ALA A 338 20.14 30.43 -16.41
C ALA A 338 19.32 31.72 -16.29
N GLU A 339 18.01 31.69 -16.59
CA GLU A 339 17.11 32.85 -16.38
C GLU A 339 16.99 33.29 -14.91
N PHE A 340 17.41 32.44 -13.96
CA PHE A 340 17.35 32.69 -12.51
C PHE A 340 18.73 32.79 -11.84
N ASP A 341 19.79 32.96 -12.64
CA ASP A 341 21.19 32.94 -12.19
C ASP A 341 21.56 31.64 -11.44
N ILE A 342 21.06 30.50 -11.93
CA ILE A 342 21.35 29.17 -11.38
C ILE A 342 22.23 28.40 -12.35
N SER A 343 23.42 28.01 -11.90
CA SER A 343 24.29 27.11 -12.65
C SER A 343 23.78 25.67 -12.54
N VAL A 344 23.85 24.90 -13.62
CA VAL A 344 23.47 23.48 -13.62
C VAL A 344 24.71 22.65 -13.89
N THR A 345 24.95 21.68 -13.01
CA THR A 345 26.05 20.71 -13.12
C THR A 345 25.48 19.30 -13.08
N VAL A 346 26.18 18.32 -13.64
CA VAL A 346 25.69 16.94 -13.77
C VAL A 346 26.76 15.97 -13.28
N GLU A 347 26.33 14.90 -12.61
CA GLU A 347 27.20 13.78 -12.23
C GLU A 347 27.73 13.07 -13.49
N SER A 348 29.06 13.04 -13.65
CA SER A 348 29.74 12.58 -14.88
C SER A 348 29.60 11.08 -15.13
N GLU A 349 29.41 10.27 -14.09
CA GLU A 349 29.28 8.81 -14.20
C GLU A 349 28.01 8.33 -14.94
N PHE A 350 27.06 9.22 -15.23
CA PHE A 350 25.77 8.86 -15.85
C PHE A 350 25.55 9.41 -17.26
N LEU A 351 26.54 10.10 -17.83
CA LEU A 351 26.44 10.66 -19.19
C LEU A 351 26.79 9.64 -20.30
N SER A 352 27.32 8.47 -19.95
CA SER A 352 27.85 7.46 -20.89
C SER A 352 26.86 6.35 -21.28
N GLN A 353 25.57 6.45 -20.89
CA GLN A 353 24.54 5.46 -21.25
C GLN A 353 23.42 6.01 -22.16
N ASN A 354 23.71 7.05 -22.94
CA ASN A 354 22.78 7.56 -23.97
C ASN A 354 23.07 7.00 -25.35
#